data_AF-A0A527G3B1-F1
#
_entry.id   AF-A0A527G3B1-F1
#
_cell.length_a   1.000
_cell.length_b   1.000
_cell.length_c   1.000
_cell.angle_alpha   90.00
_cell.angle_beta   90.00
_cell.angle_gamma   90.00
#
_symmetry.space_group_name_H-M   'P 1'
#
loop_
_entity.id
_entity.type
_entity.pdbx_description
1 polymer ?
#
loop_
_entity_poly.entity_id
_entity_poly.type
_entity_poly.pdbx_seq_one_letter_code
_entity_poly.pdbx_strand_id
1 'polypeptide(L)'
;QEWADAMPCLVLLCAKLDRTMWKYEDANAYRVVLIEAGHIGQNIMLAATNHGLSACPTAALSHSAIKRLLGLDSFTDAPIYALTLSTPERDPSTAGQSIN
;
A
#
# COMPACT_ATOMS: atom_id res chain seq x y z
N GLN A 1 6.95 8.26 -9.39
CA GLN A 1 6.90 7.41 -10.59
C GLN A 1 5.77 7.99 -11.41
N GLU A 2 5.96 8.31 -12.69
CA GLU A 2 5.01 9.15 -13.44
C GLU A 2 3.57 8.60 -13.42
N TRP A 3 3.39 7.28 -13.46
CA TRP A 3 2.07 6.64 -13.36
C TRP A 3 1.33 6.92 -12.04
N ALA A 4 2.06 7.16 -10.95
CA ALA A 4 1.48 7.42 -9.63
C ALA A 4 1.06 8.89 -9.48
N ASP A 5 1.62 9.80 -10.28
CA ASP A 5 1.35 11.25 -10.18
C ASP A 5 -0.10 11.59 -10.59
N ALA A 6 -0.72 10.73 -11.41
CA ALA A 6 -2.11 10.84 -11.83
C ALA A 6 -3.11 10.21 -10.83
N MET A 7 -2.64 9.60 -9.74
CA MET A 7 -3.49 8.88 -8.80
C MET A 7 -3.99 9.80 -7.68
N PRO A 8 -5.32 9.90 -7.44
CA PRO A 8 -5.89 10.86 -6.49
C PRO A 8 -5.62 10.53 -5.03
N CYS A 9 -5.24 9.28 -4.72
CA CYS A 9 -4.97 8.86 -3.34
C CYS A 9 -3.83 7.84 -3.28
N LEU A 10 -3.03 7.95 -2.22
CA LEU A 10 -1.93 7.05 -1.91
C LEU A 10 -2.06 6.59 -0.46
N VAL A 11 -2.11 5.28 -0.24
CA VAL A 11 -2.02 4.65 1.07
C VAL A 11 -0.59 4.18 1.29
N LEU A 12 0.06 4.65 2.35
CA LEU A 12 1.42 4.25 2.74
C LEU A 12 1.35 3.35 3.97
N LEU A 13 1.92 2.14 3.85
CA LEU A 13 2.12 1.24 4.98
C LEU A 13 3.56 1.40 5.49
N CYS A 14 3.67 1.90 6.72
CA CYS A 14 4.95 2.05 7.41
C CYS A 14 4.94 1.16 8.67
N ALA A 15 6.06 0.48 8.92
CA ALA A 15 6.24 -0.34 10.09
C ALA A 15 7.11 0.37 11.13
N LYS A 16 6.75 0.18 12.39
CA LYS A 16 7.63 0.41 13.54
C LYS A 16 8.20 -0.95 13.94
N LEU A 17 9.39 -1.28 13.45
CA LEU A 17 9.94 -2.64 13.60
C LEU A 17 10.18 -3.00 15.06
N ASP A 18 10.52 -2.04 15.91
CA ASP A 18 10.68 -2.21 17.36
C ASP A 18 9.44 -2.79 18.04
N ARG A 19 8.23 -2.39 17.59
CA ARG A 19 6.96 -2.94 18.08
C ARG A 19 6.71 -4.39 17.71
N THR A 20 7.43 -4.93 16.73
CA THR A 20 7.32 -6.34 16.34
C THR A 20 8.50 -7.15 16.88
N MET A 21 9.69 -6.55 16.96
CA MET A 21 10.93 -7.20 17.39
C MET A 21 10.91 -7.65 18.86
N TRP A 22 10.11 -7.05 19.75
CA TRP A 22 9.99 -7.54 21.13
C TRP A 22 9.49 -8.99 21.22
N LYS A 23 8.67 -9.42 20.24
CA LYS A 23 8.08 -10.77 20.19
C LYS A 23 8.95 -11.75 19.40
N TYR A 24 9.66 -11.24 18.39
CA TYR A 24 10.51 -12.02 17.50
C TYR A 24 11.92 -11.44 17.57
N GLU A 25 12.78 -12.04 18.39
CA GLU A 25 14.12 -11.52 18.69
C GLU A 25 15.13 -11.72 17.54
N ASP A 26 14.70 -12.36 16.45
CA ASP A 26 15.53 -12.64 15.28
C ASP A 26 14.99 -11.94 14.01
N ALA A 27 15.65 -12.20 12.87
CA ALA A 27 15.26 -11.63 11.58
C ALA A 27 13.84 -12.01 11.12
N ASN A 28 13.15 -12.95 11.78
CA ASN A 28 11.76 -13.28 11.48
C ASN A 28 10.81 -12.10 11.74
N ALA A 29 11.14 -11.19 12.66
CA ALA A 29 10.34 -9.98 12.88
C ALA A 29 10.09 -9.22 11.56
N TYR A 30 11.14 -9.06 10.76
CA TYR A 30 11.08 -8.38 9.47
C TYR A 30 10.21 -9.16 8.48
N ARG A 31 10.41 -10.48 8.39
CA ARG A 31 9.61 -11.35 7.52
C ARG A 31 8.11 -11.30 7.87
N VAL A 32 7.77 -11.33 9.15
CA VAL A 32 6.39 -11.21 9.63
C VAL A 32 5.79 -9.87 9.20
N VAL A 33 6.52 -8.77 9.38
CA VAL A 33 6.05 -7.43 8.97
C VAL A 33 5.76 -7.36 7.47
N LEU A 34 6.60 -7.95 6.62
CA LEU A 34 6.36 -7.98 5.18
C LEU A 34 5.10 -8.78 4.81
N ILE A 35 4.88 -9.92 5.47
CA ILE A 35 3.68 -10.74 5.26
C ILE A 35 2.42 -9.97 5.65
N GLU A 36 2.43 -9.32 6.82
CA GLU A 36 1.30 -8.51 7.30
C GLU A 36 1.02 -7.33 6.35
N ALA A 37 2.06 -6.66 5.84
CA ALA A 37 1.89 -5.60 4.85
C ALA A 37 1.22 -6.12 3.56
N GLY A 38 1.56 -7.33 3.13
CA GLY A 38 0.91 -8.01 2.01
C GLY A 38 -0.57 -8.31 2.28
N HIS A 39 -0.89 -8.86 3.45
CA HIS A 39 -2.28 -9.13 3.85
C HIS A 39 -3.13 -7.85 3.92
N ILE A 40 -2.60 -6.79 4.53
CA ILE A 40 -3.26 -5.48 4.59
C ILE A 40 -3.46 -4.92 3.18
N GLY A 41 -2.43 -5.00 2.32
CA GLY A 41 -2.52 -4.58 0.93
C GLY A 41 -3.61 -5.32 0.15
N GLN A 42 -3.71 -6.64 0.31
CA GLN A 42 -4.77 -7.43 -0.33
C GLN A 42 -6.16 -7.01 0.14
N ASN A 43 -6.35 -6.76 1.43
CA ASN A 43 -7.63 -6.27 1.95
C ASN A 43 -8.00 -4.91 1.35
N ILE A 44 -7.03 -4.01 1.19
CA ILE A 44 -7.25 -2.70 0.54
C ILE A 44 -7.65 -2.91 -0.93
N MET A 45 -6.99 -3.79 -1.67
CA MET A 45 -7.33 -4.06 -3.08
C MET A 45 -8.73 -4.66 -3.24
N LEU A 46 -9.12 -5.59 -2.34
CA LEU A 46 -10.46 -6.19 -2.34
C LEU A 46 -11.53 -5.15 -1.99
N ALA A 47 -11.28 -4.30 -0.99
CA ALA A 47 -12.18 -3.22 -0.64
C ALA A 47 -12.31 -2.20 -1.78
N ALA A 48 -11.21 -1.80 -2.41
CA ALA A 48 -11.22 -0.92 -3.57
C ALA A 48 -12.08 -1.51 -4.70
N THR A 49 -11.87 -2.78 -5.03
CA THR A 49 -12.67 -3.51 -6.03
C THR A 49 -14.16 -3.48 -5.68
N ASN A 50 -14.53 -3.77 -4.43
CA ASN A 50 -15.91 -3.74 -3.96
C ASN A 50 -16.57 -2.35 -4.05
N HIS A 51 -15.76 -1.29 -4.00
CA HIS A 51 -16.22 0.09 -4.15
C HIS A 51 -16.08 0.64 -5.58
N GLY A 52 -15.77 -0.21 -6.57
CA GLY A 52 -15.59 0.21 -7.96
C GLY A 52 -14.35 1.08 -8.20
N LEU A 53 -13.35 1.00 -7.32
CA LEU A 53 -12.07 1.66 -7.43
C LEU A 53 -10.99 0.70 -7.95
N SER A 54 -9.96 1.27 -8.55
CA SER A 54 -8.71 0.57 -8.86
C SER A 54 -7.71 0.77 -7.72
N ALA A 55 -6.91 -0.26 -7.46
CA ALA A 55 -5.81 -0.22 -6.52
C ALA A 55 -4.54 -0.79 -7.18
N CYS A 56 -3.45 -0.02 -7.17
CA CYS A 56 -2.16 -0.47 -7.69
C CYS A 56 -1.13 -0.51 -6.56
N PRO A 57 -0.73 -1.70 -6.10
CA PRO A 57 0.30 -1.83 -5.09
C PRO A 57 1.71 -1.63 -5.64
N THR A 58 2.61 -1.09 -4.84
CA THR A 58 4.04 -0.99 -5.17
C THR A 58 4.93 -1.00 -3.93
N ALA A 59 6.10 -1.63 -4.05
CA ALA A 59 7.19 -1.57 -3.09
C ALA A 59 8.33 -0.63 -3.54
N ALA A 60 8.19 0.02 -4.69
CA ALA A 60 9.17 0.97 -5.20
C ALA A 60 9.00 2.34 -4.52
N LEU A 61 9.60 2.45 -3.32
CA LEU A 61 9.43 3.57 -2.40
C LEU A 61 10.71 4.38 -2.23
N SER A 62 10.58 5.72 -2.24
CA SER A 62 11.64 6.61 -1.76
C SER A 62 11.60 6.66 -0.23
N HIS A 63 12.43 5.86 0.41
CA HIS A 63 12.44 5.72 1.87
C HIS A 63 12.75 7.05 2.56
N SER A 64 13.75 7.79 2.08
CA SER A 64 14.14 9.07 2.67
C SER A 64 13.05 10.15 2.53
N ALA A 65 12.37 10.20 1.38
CA ALA A 65 11.28 11.15 1.16
C ALA A 65 10.07 10.83 2.05
N ILE A 66 9.68 9.56 2.15
CA ILE A 66 8.54 9.14 2.97
C ILE A 66 8.83 9.36 4.45
N LYS A 67 10.03 8.99 4.93
CA LYS A 67 10.41 9.20 6.33
C LYS A 67 10.38 10.68 6.71
N ARG A 68 10.90 11.56 5.84
CA ARG A 68 10.84 13.01 6.05
C ARG A 68 9.40 13.54 6.01
N LEU A 69 8.57 13.06 5.09
CA LEU A 69 7.17 13.48 4.97
C LEU A 69 6.34 13.12 6.20
N LEU A 70 6.57 11.93 6.76
CA LEU A 70 5.77 11.37 7.85
C LEU A 70 6.41 11.57 9.24
N GLY A 71 7.56 12.23 9.34
CA GLY A 71 8.28 12.41 10.61
C GLY A 71 8.73 11.09 11.24
N LEU A 72 9.17 10.13 10.43
CA LEU A 72 9.64 8.83 10.87
C LEU A 72 11.14 8.89 11.17
N ASP A 73 11.48 9.27 12.39
CA ASP A 73 12.87 9.56 12.78
C ASP A 73 13.63 8.34 13.29
N SER A 74 12.94 7.26 13.69
CA SER A 74 13.62 6.07 14.20
C SER A 74 14.33 5.30 13.08
N PHE A 75 15.46 4.67 13.41
CA PHE A 75 16.11 3.70 12.52
C PHE A 75 15.20 2.49 12.24
N THR A 76 14.34 2.13 13.20
CA THR A 76 13.39 1.02 13.09
C THR A 76 12.08 1.39 12.41
N ASP A 77 11.86 2.67 12.08
CA ASP A 77 10.73 3.09 11.26
C ASP A 77 11.04 2.87 9.77
N ALA A 78 10.22 2.06 9.12
CA ALA A 78 10.45 1.61 7.74
C ALA A 78 9.17 1.76 6.89
N PRO A 79 9.20 2.55 5.80
CA PRO A 79 8.20 2.45 4.74
C PRO A 79 8.28 1.04 4.11
N ILE A 80 7.15 0.33 4.05
CA ILE A 80 7.12 -1.08 3.61
C ILE A 80 6.41 -1.22 2.27
N TYR A 81 5.25 -0.60 2.12
CA TYR A 81 4.38 -0.82 0.98
C TYR A 81 3.53 0.40 0.69
N ALA A 82 3.14 0.58 -0.56
CA ALA A 82 2.19 1.63 -0.93
C ALA A 82 1.13 1.08 -1.88
N LEU A 83 -0.05 1.67 -1.83
CA LEU A 83 -1.13 1.40 -2.77
C LEU A 83 -1.68 2.72 -3.27
N THR A 84 -1.65 2.94 -4.59
CA THR A 84 -2.39 4.05 -5.18
C THR A 84 -3.83 3.63 -5.41
N LEU A 85 -4.76 4.55 -5.16
CA LEU A 85 -6.18 4.35 -5.42
C LEU A 85 -6.66 5.36 -6.45
N SER A 86 -7.49 4.91 -7.39
CA SER A 86 -8.10 5.74 -8.42
C SER A 86 -9.44 5.21 -8.86
N THR A 87 -10.21 6.03 -9.58
CA THR A 87 -11.34 5.55 -10.35
C THR A 87 -10.81 4.89 -11.63
N PRO A 88 -11.20 3.65 -11.95
CA PRO A 88 -10.79 3.03 -13.20
C PRO A 88 -11.34 3.84 -14.38
N GLU A 89 -10.56 3.95 -15.45
CA GLU A 89 -11.04 4.51 -16.70
C GLU A 89 -12.22 3.65 -17.19
N ARG A 90 -13.36 4.29 -17.44
CA ARG A 90 -14.57 3.56 -17.83
C ARG A 90 -14.37 3.04 -19.24
N ASP A 91 -14.25 1.73 -19.41
CA ASP A 91 -14.24 1.12 -20.73
C ASP A 91 -15.60 1.40 -21.43
N PRO A 92 -15.62 2.16 -22.54
CA PRO A 92 -16.84 2.42 -23.29
C PRO A 92 -17.54 1.15 -23.79
N SER A 93 -16.83 0.02 -23.90
CA SER A 93 -17.40 -1.26 -24.32
C SER A 93 -18.33 -1.90 -23.27
N THR A 94 -18.20 -1.54 -21.99
CA THR A 94 -18.98 -2.12 -20.88
C THR A 94 -20.26 -1.33 -20.57
N ALA A 95 -20.46 -0.16 -21.19
CA ALA A 95 -21.59 0.73 -20.91
C ALA A 95 -22.98 0.19 -21.35
N GLY A 96 -23.02 -0.91 -22.11
CA GLY A 96 -24.26 -1.50 -22.65
C GLY A 96 -24.69 -2.84 -22.02
N GLN A 97 -23.91 -3.44 -21.13
CA GLN A 97 -24.29 -4.70 -20.47
C GLN A 97 -24.99 -4.41 -19.14
N SER A 98 -26.24 -3.94 -19.26
CA SER A 98 -27.20 -4.04 -18.15
C SER A 98 -27.44 -5.53 -17.90
N ILE A 99 -26.92 -6.04 -16.79
CA ILE A 99 -27.34 -7.32 -16.24
C ILE A 99 -28.85 -7.20 -15.91
N ASN A 100 -29.66 -7.95 -16.65
CA ASN A 100 -31.07 -8.17 -16.34
C ASN A 100 -31.22 -8.85 -14.97
#